data_AF-A0A2A3AZ70-F1
#
_entry.id   AF-A0A2A3AZ70-F1
#
_cell.length_a   1.000
_cell.length_b   1.000
_cell.length_c   1.000
_cell.angle_alpha   90.00
_cell.angle_beta   90.00
_cell.angle_gamma   90.00
#
_symmetry.space_group_name_H-M   'P 1'
#
loop_
_entity.id
_entity.type
_entity.pdbx_description
1 polymer ?
#
loop_
_entity_poly.entity_id
_entity_poly.type
_entity_poly.pdbx_seq_one_letter_code
_entity_poly.pdbx_strand_id
1 'polypeptide(L)'
;MVAATSACVAQYALNHISLSATAGPSLLGFGCNIKGDISNNTGNRIYHLPSQRYYNSRIITPSKGERWFCGEAEAQAAGWRKARR
;
A
#
# COMPACT_ATOMS: atom_id res chain seq x y z
N MET A 1 34.12 25.19 -10.66
CA MET A 1 33.60 23.82 -10.84
C MET A 1 33.97 23.07 -9.57
N VAL A 2 33.14 23.14 -8.53
CA VAL A 2 33.50 22.68 -7.18
C VAL A 2 33.36 21.16 -7.07
N ALA A 3 34.46 20.53 -6.68
CA ALA A 3 34.54 19.17 -6.16
C ALA A 3 34.37 19.17 -4.64
N ALA A 4 33.72 18.15 -4.07
CA ALA A 4 33.84 17.70 -2.67
C ALA A 4 33.03 16.38 -2.52
N THR A 5 33.64 15.18 -2.51
CA THR A 5 34.27 14.46 -1.38
C THR A 5 33.36 14.20 -0.17
N SER A 6 33.12 12.91 0.07
CA SER A 6 32.87 12.18 1.33
C SER A 6 32.54 12.94 2.64
N ALA A 7 31.42 12.52 3.21
CA ALA A 7 31.17 12.19 4.62
C ALA A 7 31.80 13.06 5.73
N CYS A 8 30.96 13.81 6.44
CA CYS A 8 31.12 14.04 7.88
C CYS A 8 29.76 14.36 8.52
N VAL A 9 29.35 13.47 9.43
CA VAL A 9 28.30 13.71 10.42
C VAL A 9 28.66 14.92 11.26
N ALA A 10 27.80 15.94 11.25
CA ALA A 10 27.85 17.06 12.18
C ALA A 10 26.41 17.36 12.66
N GLN A 11 26.01 16.70 13.74
CA GLN A 11 24.95 17.19 14.61
C GLN A 11 25.32 18.57 15.15
N TYR A 12 24.44 19.58 15.03
CA TYR A 12 24.02 20.44 16.15
C TYR A 12 22.71 21.14 15.78
N ALA A 13 21.79 21.08 16.74
CA ALA A 13 20.36 21.37 16.65
C ALA A 13 19.99 22.70 15.97
N LEU A 14 19.12 22.59 14.97
CA LEU A 14 17.89 23.39 14.95
C LEU A 14 16.72 22.44 14.80
N ASN A 15 15.66 22.78 15.51
CA ASN A 15 14.45 22.03 15.80
C ASN A 15 13.58 21.81 14.55
N HIS A 16 14.17 21.33 13.45
CA HIS A 16 13.46 20.87 12.27
C HIS A 16 13.03 19.45 12.57
N ILE A 17 11.89 19.34 13.25
CA ILE A 17 11.13 18.12 13.24
C ILE A 17 10.86 17.86 11.74
N SER A 18 11.64 16.97 11.14
CA SER A 18 11.30 16.41 9.83
C SER A 18 10.07 15.55 10.09
N LEU A 19 8.91 16.20 10.21
CA LEU A 19 7.62 15.57 9.96
C LEU A 19 7.60 15.24 8.47
N SER A 20 8.39 14.25 8.09
CA SER A 20 8.00 13.37 7.00
C SER A 20 6.71 12.74 7.47
N ALA A 21 5.60 13.44 7.22
CA ALA A 21 4.27 12.90 7.32
C ALA A 21 4.10 11.86 6.22
N THR A 22 4.83 10.76 6.32
CA THR A 22 4.24 9.46 6.02
C THR A 22 3.13 9.29 7.05
N ALA A 23 1.99 9.93 6.77
CA ALA A 23 0.70 9.45 7.23
C ALA A 23 0.52 8.06 6.61
N GLY A 24 1.19 7.07 7.17
CA GLY A 24 0.87 5.69 6.92
C GLY A 24 -0.50 5.45 7.56
N PRO A 25 -1.53 5.06 6.81
CA PRO A 25 -2.69 4.44 7.45
C PRO A 25 -2.15 3.08 7.98
N SER A 26 -2.30 2.66 9.23
CA SER A 26 -3.42 2.83 10.13
C SER A 26 -2.93 2.51 11.55
N LEU A 27 -2.99 3.48 12.47
CA LEU A 27 -2.76 3.25 13.91
C LEU A 27 -4.00 2.74 14.64
N LEU A 28 -5.11 2.59 13.93
CA LEU A 28 -6.34 1.99 14.43
C LEU A 28 -6.44 0.61 13.77
N GLY A 29 -6.56 -0.43 14.59
CA GLY A 29 -6.46 -1.85 14.24
C GLY A 29 -7.51 -2.35 13.25
N PHE A 30 -7.52 -1.81 12.05
CA PHE A 30 -8.20 -2.39 10.91
C PHE A 30 -7.29 -3.48 10.38
N GLY A 31 -7.66 -4.74 10.65
CA GLY A 31 -7.11 -5.87 9.93
C GLY A 31 -7.06 -5.57 8.44
N CYS A 32 -6.11 -6.18 7.75
CA CYS A 32 -5.93 -5.97 6.33
C CYS A 32 -7.12 -6.55 5.58
N ASN A 33 -8.18 -5.75 5.43
CA ASN A 33 -9.51 -6.19 5.02
C ASN A 33 -9.75 -5.94 3.54
N ILE A 34 -8.75 -5.50 2.77
CA ILE A 34 -8.93 -5.25 1.35
C ILE A 34 -8.49 -6.50 0.60
N LYS A 35 -9.42 -7.12 -0.14
CA LYS A 35 -9.20 -8.36 -0.87
C LYS A 35 -8.72 -8.06 -2.29
N GLY A 36 -7.48 -8.39 -2.63
CA GLY A 36 -6.94 -8.29 -3.98
C GLY A 36 -6.98 -9.61 -4.73
N ASP A 37 -7.81 -9.72 -5.77
CA ASP A 37 -7.82 -10.87 -6.69
C ASP A 37 -7.37 -10.51 -8.11
N ILE A 38 -6.85 -11.54 -8.77
CA ILE A 38 -6.27 -11.46 -10.10
C ILE A 38 -7.11 -12.32 -11.03
N SER A 39 -7.76 -11.67 -11.98
CA SER A 39 -8.52 -12.40 -13.00
C SER A 39 -7.59 -13.30 -13.81
N ASN A 40 -7.77 -14.63 -13.74
CA ASN A 40 -6.90 -15.58 -14.44
C ASN A 40 -6.96 -15.43 -15.97
N ASN A 41 -8.07 -14.93 -16.51
CA ASN A 41 -8.27 -14.80 -17.95
C ASN A 41 -7.68 -13.51 -18.53
N THR A 42 -7.74 -12.39 -17.78
CA THR A 42 -7.28 -11.07 -18.28
C THR A 42 -6.01 -10.57 -17.57
N GLY A 43 -5.58 -11.22 -16.49
CA GLY A 43 -4.47 -10.75 -15.64
C GLY A 43 -4.77 -9.48 -14.84
N ASN A 44 -6.04 -9.04 -14.83
CA ASN A 44 -6.45 -7.81 -14.18
C ASN A 44 -6.35 -7.94 -12.65
N ARG A 45 -5.61 -7.02 -12.04
CA ARG A 45 -5.41 -6.92 -10.59
C ARG A 45 -6.44 -5.98 -10.00
N ILE A 46 -7.41 -6.52 -9.27
CA ILE A 46 -8.55 -5.76 -8.77
C ILE A 46 -8.74 -6.00 -7.28
N TYR A 47 -8.78 -4.90 -6.51
CA TYR A 47 -9.02 -4.96 -5.07
C TYR A 47 -10.46 -4.62 -4.70
N HIS A 48 -10.96 -5.29 -3.66
CA HIS A 48 -12.33 -5.23 -3.15
C HIS A 48 -12.31 -4.75 -1.71
N LEU A 49 -13.16 -3.77 -1.42
CA LEU A 49 -13.34 -3.22 -0.09
C LEU A 49 -14.39 -4.02 0.69
N PRO A 50 -14.29 -4.08 2.03
CA PRO A 50 -15.28 -4.77 2.87
C PRO A 50 -16.71 -4.21 2.71
N SER A 51 -16.86 -2.95 2.29
CA SER A 51 -18.16 -2.32 2.02
C SER A 51 -18.82 -2.77 0.68
N GLN A 52 -18.15 -3.58 -0.14
CA GLN A 52 -18.69 -4.00 -1.44
C GLN A 52 -19.57 -5.25 -1.32
N ARG A 53 -20.61 -5.34 -2.16
CA ARG A 53 -21.61 -6.41 -2.10
C ARG A 53 -21.04 -7.81 -2.31
N TYR A 54 -19.97 -7.92 -3.09
CA TYR A 54 -19.33 -9.19 -3.45
C TYR A 54 -18.09 -9.52 -2.63
N TYR A 55 -17.82 -8.72 -1.59
CA TYR A 55 -16.63 -8.90 -0.79
C TYR A 55 -16.53 -10.31 -0.18
N ASN A 56 -17.63 -10.85 0.35
CA ASN A 56 -17.66 -12.17 1.00
C ASN A 56 -17.53 -13.33 0.00
N SER A 57 -18.12 -13.22 -1.19
CA SER A 57 -18.01 -14.25 -2.22
C SER A 57 -16.61 -14.37 -2.81
N ARG A 58 -15.79 -13.32 -2.74
CA ARG A 58 -14.44 -13.34 -3.26
C ARG A 58 -13.49 -14.07 -2.30
N ILE A 59 -12.92 -15.17 -2.76
CA ILE A 59 -11.90 -15.93 -2.06
C ILE A 59 -10.55 -15.56 -2.64
N ILE A 60 -9.60 -15.23 -1.77
CA ILE A 60 -8.23 -14.89 -2.16
C ILE A 60 -7.39 -16.17 -2.19
N THR A 61 -6.80 -16.44 -3.35
CA THR A 61 -5.96 -17.60 -3.61
C THR A 61 -4.50 -17.17 -3.76
N PRO A 62 -3.67 -17.30 -2.70
CA PRO A 62 -2.28 -16.83 -2.73
C PRO A 62 -1.43 -17.52 -3.81
N SER A 63 -1.77 -18.76 -4.19
CA SER A 63 -1.12 -19.49 -5.29
C SER A 63 -1.24 -18.81 -6.66
N LYS A 64 -2.23 -17.92 -6.83
CA LYS A 64 -2.44 -17.12 -8.05
C LYS A 64 -1.79 -15.73 -7.95
N GLY A 65 -1.12 -15.43 -6.84
CA GLY A 65 -0.54 -14.12 -6.54
C GLY A 65 -1.52 -13.12 -5.94
N GLU A 66 -2.74 -13.57 -5.61
CA GLU A 66 -3.78 -12.80 -4.93
C GLU A 66 -3.37 -12.55 -3.49
N ARG A 67 -3.72 -11.38 -2.94
CA ARG A 67 -3.30 -11.00 -1.58
C ARG A 67 -4.25 -10.01 -0.94
N TRP A 68 -4.08 -9.87 0.37
CA TRP A 68 -4.82 -8.90 1.15
C TRP A 68 -3.98 -7.63 1.34
N PHE A 69 -4.64 -6.49 1.37
CA PHE A 69 -4.05 -5.18 1.60
C PHE A 69 -4.65 -4.53 2.84
N CYS A 70 -3.85 -3.69 3.50
CA CYS A 70 -4.29 -2.96 4.69
C CYS A 70 -4.82 -1.57 4.32
N GLY A 71 -4.48 -1.06 3.13
CA GLY A 71 -4.98 0.22 2.62
C GLY A 71 -5.15 0.26 1.11
N GLU A 72 -6.06 1.12 0.64
CA GLU A 72 -6.27 1.36 -0.80
C GLU A 72 -5.01 1.94 -1.45
N ALA A 73 -4.29 2.81 -0.73
CA ALA A 73 -3.04 3.40 -1.19
C ALA A 73 -1.97 2.35 -1.45
N GLU A 74 -1.86 1.34 -0.58
CA GLU A 74 -0.91 0.23 -0.74
C GLU A 74 -1.28 -0.63 -1.97
N ALA A 75 -2.56 -0.95 -2.12
CA ALA A 75 -3.06 -1.69 -3.28
C ALA A 75 -2.76 -0.92 -4.58
N GLN A 76 -3.03 0.39 -4.60
CA GLN A 76 -2.76 1.25 -5.76
C GLN A 76 -1.26 1.35 -6.07
N ALA A 77 -0.41 1.50 -5.04
CA ALA A 77 1.04 1.50 -5.19
C ALA A 77 1.57 0.17 -5.74
N ALA A 78 0.94 -0.95 -5.37
CA ALA A 78 1.23 -2.28 -5.93
C ALA A 78 0.65 -2.49 -7.35
N GLY A 79 0.03 -1.47 -7.95
CA GLY A 79 -0.54 -1.50 -9.30
C GLY A 79 -1.93 -2.14 -9.39
N TRP A 80 -2.67 -2.19 -8.29
CA TRP A 80 -4.03 -2.75 -8.24
C TRP A 80 -5.08 -1.67 -8.44
N ARG A 81 -6.18 -2.06 -9.07
CA ARG A 81 -7.27 -1.15 -9.44
C ARG A 81 -8.48 -1.40 -8.55
N LYS A 82 -9.24 -0.36 -8.24
CA LYS A 82 -10.46 -0.51 -7.43
C LYS A 82 -11.53 -1.27 -8.20
N ALA A 83 -12.16 -2.25 -7.57
CA ALA A 83 -13.36 -2.87 -8.11
C ALA A 83 -14.49 -1.84 -8.22
N ARG A 84 -15.21 -1.89 -9.34
CA ARG A 84 -16.26 -0.92 -9.66
C ARG A 84 -17.60 -1.21 -8.94
N ARG A 85 -17.77 -2.41 -8.35
CA ARG A 85 -19.04 -2.89 -7.76
C ARG A 85 -18.82 -3.94 -6.68
#